data_AF-A0A9D5U800-F1
#
_entry.id   AF-A0A9D5U800-F1
#
_cell.length_a   1.000
_cell.length_b   1.000
_cell.length_c   1.000
_cell.angle_alpha   90.00
_cell.angle_beta   90.00
_cell.angle_gamma   90.00
#
_symmetry.space_group_name_H-M   'P 1'
#
loop_
_entity.id
_entity.type
_entity.pdbx_description
1 polymer ?
#
loop_
_entity_poly.entity_id
_entity_poly.type
_entity_poly.pdbx_seq_one_letter_code
_entity_poly.pdbx_strand_id
1 'polypeptide(L)'
;MRPRNGFTLVELLIASFIAALTLSTIFLTLNASIRTFHAGEKSMDLYQSARTGMERLAAEVRLAINPEGFWKRRRNPGAGASTTTLAELVSRRDLPGEVDLEANTITFKGSRANMSFVQIEADSRLSPSYDLREYEFKVNDDHQLVKISTRSVLADQMAAWRAMRFPDEEESYYAAFIADAQYGVEPREYVLTDRVTALHLRYWDGEKWRDSWDSEEIITPEGVAAEEIPYAPGERPVRLGLPLAVEIVLTFEGDKSFYTVSDVPASLLNLIPHEKTGKVISRGGGRYLRDRHRRGSGVVLPSMDIDQPAAVDFSNLPGVGRLIRQPDDGRRSETRYR
;
A
#
# COMPACT_ATOMS: atom_id res chain seq x y z
N MET A 1 35.64 -80.27 -14.13
CA MET A 1 35.20 -79.02 -14.80
C MET A 1 33.69 -79.04 -14.89
N ARG A 2 32.99 -78.11 -14.22
CA ARG A 2 31.52 -78.00 -14.36
C ARG A 2 31.23 -77.23 -15.66
N PRO A 3 30.35 -77.71 -16.55
CA PRO A 3 29.95 -76.94 -17.72
C PRO A 3 29.37 -75.61 -17.25
N ARG A 4 29.91 -74.50 -17.77
CA ARG A 4 29.32 -73.17 -17.60
C ARG A 4 28.13 -73.11 -18.55
N ASN A 5 26.93 -73.11 -18.00
CA ASN A 5 25.72 -72.86 -18.77
C ASN A 5 25.80 -71.41 -19.27
N GLY A 6 25.86 -71.21 -20.59
CA GLY A 6 25.73 -69.89 -21.20
C GLY A 6 24.30 -69.39 -21.08
N PHE A 7 24.13 -68.07 -21.04
CA PHE A 7 22.81 -67.44 -21.07
C PHE A 7 22.06 -67.82 -22.34
N THR A 8 20.78 -68.15 -22.20
CA THR A 8 19.92 -68.40 -23.38
C THR A 8 19.52 -67.07 -24.01
N LEU A 9 19.30 -67.07 -25.33
CA LEU A 9 18.85 -65.88 -26.06
C LEU A 9 17.52 -65.32 -25.49
N VAL A 10 16.65 -66.22 -25.02
CA VAL A 10 15.38 -65.85 -24.36
C VAL A 10 15.62 -65.10 -23.06
N GLU A 11 16.57 -65.54 -22.24
CA GLU A 11 16.90 -64.90 -20.96
C GLU A 11 17.44 -63.48 -21.17
N LEU A 12 18.25 -63.27 -22.22
CA LEU A 12 18.75 -61.95 -22.58
C LEU A 12 17.62 -61.03 -23.08
N LEU A 13 16.65 -61.55 -23.81
CA LEU A 13 15.49 -60.80 -24.28
C LEU A 13 14.58 -60.39 -23.11
N ILE A 14 14.33 -61.30 -22.16
CA ILE A 14 13.56 -60.99 -20.96
C ILE A 14 14.29 -59.94 -20.11
N ALA A 15 15.61 -60.07 -19.92
CA ALA A 15 16.40 -59.11 -19.18
C ALA A 15 16.36 -57.71 -19.80
N SER A 16 16.49 -57.61 -21.14
CA SER A 16 16.41 -56.32 -21.84
C SER A 16 15.00 -55.71 -21.79
N PHE A 17 13.96 -56.53 -21.86
CA PHE A 17 12.58 -56.09 -21.70
C PHE A 17 12.31 -55.51 -20.31
N ILE A 18 12.74 -56.20 -19.25
CA ILE A 18 12.60 -55.69 -17.87
C ILE A 18 13.43 -54.41 -17.69
N ALA A 19 14.67 -54.38 -18.20
CA ALA A 19 15.51 -53.18 -18.15
C ALA A 19 14.82 -51.98 -18.83
N ALA A 20 14.26 -52.17 -20.03
CA ALA A 20 13.52 -51.13 -20.74
C ALA A 20 12.30 -50.65 -19.94
N LEU A 21 11.53 -51.56 -19.34
CA LEU A 21 10.41 -51.20 -18.49
C LEU A 21 10.84 -50.38 -17.27
N THR A 22 11.88 -50.81 -16.56
CA THR A 22 12.39 -50.08 -15.38
C THR A 22 12.88 -48.67 -15.73
N LEU A 23 13.63 -48.53 -16.83
CA LEU A 23 14.08 -47.23 -17.32
C LEU A 23 12.91 -46.34 -17.72
N SER A 24 11.86 -46.90 -18.33
CA SER A 24 10.64 -46.17 -18.67
C SER A 24 9.91 -45.64 -17.43
N THR A 25 9.75 -46.48 -16.39
CA THR A 25 9.13 -46.05 -15.12
C THR A 25 9.93 -44.94 -14.43
N ILE A 26 11.26 -45.06 -14.41
CA ILE A 26 12.14 -44.01 -13.84
C ILE A 26 11.97 -42.71 -14.64
N PHE A 27 11.98 -42.79 -15.97
CA PHE A 27 11.82 -41.62 -16.83
C PHE A 27 10.49 -40.89 -16.61
N LEU A 28 9.38 -41.64 -16.50
CA LEU A 28 8.06 -41.07 -16.23
C LEU A 28 8.02 -40.39 -14.85
N THR A 29 8.57 -41.03 -13.83
CA THR A 29 8.61 -40.50 -12.46
C THR A 29 9.46 -39.23 -12.39
N LEU A 30 10.63 -39.23 -13.04
CA LEU A 30 11.51 -38.07 -13.09
C LEU A 30 10.86 -36.88 -13.81
N ASN A 31 10.19 -37.12 -14.94
CA ASN A 31 9.47 -36.06 -15.66
C ASN A 31 8.31 -35.48 -14.83
N ALA A 32 7.57 -36.31 -14.10
CA ALA A 32 6.52 -35.83 -13.20
C ALA A 32 7.11 -34.97 -12.06
N SER A 33 8.26 -35.38 -11.50
CA SER A 33 8.97 -34.63 -10.45
C SER A 33 9.46 -33.27 -10.96
N ILE A 34 10.06 -33.22 -12.16
CA ILE A 34 10.58 -31.96 -12.75
C ILE A 34 9.44 -30.97 -13.02
N ARG A 35 8.31 -31.43 -13.55
CA ARG A 35 7.13 -30.58 -13.79
C ARG A 35 6.59 -30.01 -12.48
N THR A 36 6.49 -30.84 -11.45
CA THR A 36 6.03 -30.42 -10.12
C THR A 36 6.98 -29.41 -9.51
N PHE A 37 8.30 -29.63 -9.64
CA PHE A 37 9.32 -28.70 -9.18
C PHE A 37 9.19 -27.32 -9.84
N HIS A 38 9.10 -27.25 -11.17
CA HIS A 38 8.94 -25.97 -11.87
C HIS A 38 7.60 -25.28 -11.57
N ALA A 39 6.53 -26.03 -11.37
CA ALA A 39 5.25 -25.46 -10.93
C ALA A 39 5.38 -24.85 -9.52
N GLY A 40 6.10 -25.53 -8.62
CA GLY A 40 6.41 -25.04 -7.28
C GLY A 40 7.28 -23.79 -7.30
N GLU A 41 8.33 -23.78 -8.11
CA GLU A 41 9.24 -22.63 -8.33
C GLU A 41 8.46 -21.40 -8.77
N LYS A 42 7.65 -21.51 -9.84
CA LYS A 42 6.81 -20.40 -10.32
C LYS A 42 5.82 -19.90 -9.28
N SER A 43 5.24 -20.80 -8.48
CA SER A 43 4.32 -20.39 -7.42
C SER A 43 5.05 -19.68 -6.30
N MET A 44 6.25 -20.14 -5.93
CA MET A 44 7.07 -19.51 -4.89
C MET A 44 7.49 -18.11 -5.30
N ASP A 45 7.94 -17.93 -6.53
CA ASP A 45 8.31 -16.63 -7.09
C ASP A 45 7.14 -15.64 -7.01
N LEU A 46 5.94 -16.08 -7.40
CA LEU A 46 4.73 -15.28 -7.32
C LEU A 46 4.40 -14.87 -5.89
N TYR A 47 4.49 -15.80 -4.93
CA TYR A 47 4.25 -15.50 -3.52
C TYR A 47 5.26 -14.50 -2.95
N GLN A 48 6.53 -14.60 -3.34
CA GLN A 48 7.57 -13.67 -2.90
C GLN A 48 7.37 -12.27 -3.49
N SER A 49 7.03 -12.19 -4.79
CA SER A 49 6.72 -10.90 -5.43
C SER A 49 5.50 -10.26 -4.76
N ALA A 50 4.44 -11.03 -4.55
CA ALA A 50 3.23 -10.56 -3.87
C ALA A 50 3.50 -10.06 -2.46
N ARG A 51 4.26 -10.82 -1.66
CA ARG A 51 4.64 -10.39 -0.31
C ARG A 51 5.42 -9.08 -0.35
N THR A 52 6.43 -8.99 -1.21
CA THR A 52 7.30 -7.81 -1.32
C THR A 52 6.49 -6.58 -1.75
N GLY A 53 5.62 -6.73 -2.76
CA GLY A 53 4.75 -5.66 -3.24
C GLY A 53 3.78 -5.16 -2.17
N MET A 54 3.15 -6.08 -1.44
CA MET A 54 2.22 -5.76 -0.36
C MET A 54 2.90 -5.07 0.83
N GLU A 55 4.06 -5.57 1.27
CA GLU A 55 4.82 -4.96 2.36
C GLU A 55 5.31 -3.56 1.98
N ARG A 56 5.79 -3.36 0.75
CA ARG A 56 6.20 -2.05 0.23
C ARG A 56 5.02 -1.08 0.17
N LEU A 57 3.91 -1.47 -0.48
CA LEU A 57 2.74 -0.59 -0.60
C LEU A 57 2.15 -0.22 0.76
N ALA A 58 2.08 -1.17 1.70
CA ALA A 58 1.63 -0.89 3.06
C ALA A 58 2.56 0.07 3.81
N ALA A 59 3.87 -0.05 3.62
CA ALA A 59 4.85 0.88 4.19
C ALA A 59 4.68 2.29 3.61
N GLU A 60 4.45 2.41 2.30
CA GLU A 60 4.20 3.69 1.63
C GLU A 60 2.94 4.38 2.18
N VAL A 61 1.84 3.65 2.37
CA VAL A 61 0.60 4.19 2.98
C VAL A 61 0.84 4.76 4.37
N ARG A 62 1.73 4.16 5.17
CA ARG A 62 2.07 4.66 6.50
C ARG A 62 2.85 5.96 6.50
N LEU A 63 3.47 6.32 5.37
CA LEU A 63 4.20 7.57 5.19
C LEU A 63 3.29 8.74 4.78
N ALA A 64 1.99 8.51 4.61
CA ALA A 64 1.04 9.57 4.29
C ALA A 64 1.01 10.65 5.37
N ILE A 65 1.02 11.91 4.93
CA ILE A 65 1.06 13.08 5.81
C ILE A 65 -0.33 13.64 6.01
N ASN A 66 -0.62 14.07 7.24
CA ASN A 66 -1.87 14.74 7.56
C ASN A 66 -1.88 16.18 7.03
N PRO A 67 -2.90 16.60 6.27
CA PRO A 67 -2.98 17.96 5.74
C PRO A 67 -3.05 19.04 6.82
N GLU A 68 -3.74 18.77 7.92
CA GLU A 68 -3.90 19.75 9.00
C GLU A 68 -2.71 19.79 9.96
N GLY A 69 -2.08 18.63 10.18
CA GLY A 69 -1.03 18.48 11.18
C GLY A 69 0.29 19.13 10.76
N PHE A 70 0.59 19.14 9.46
CA PHE A 70 1.89 19.60 8.97
C PHE A 70 2.10 21.11 9.14
N TRP A 71 1.05 21.91 8.90
CA TRP A 71 1.16 23.38 8.88
C TRP A 71 0.84 24.06 10.20
N LYS A 72 0.14 23.40 11.13
CA LYS A 72 -0.22 23.99 12.44
C LYS A 72 1.05 24.18 13.28
N ARG A 73 1.65 25.37 13.17
CA ARG A 73 2.73 25.86 14.04
C ARG A 73 2.25 25.70 15.49
N ARG A 74 2.92 24.84 16.28
CA ARG A 74 2.59 24.66 17.71
C ARG A 74 2.87 25.96 18.45
N ARG A 75 1.86 26.84 18.51
CA ARG A 75 1.90 28.17 19.15
C ARG A 75 1.83 28.06 20.68
N ASN A 76 2.49 27.05 21.27
CA ASN A 76 2.57 26.88 22.72
C ASN A 76 4.01 27.15 23.19
N PRO A 77 4.40 28.43 23.36
CA PRO A 77 5.75 28.82 23.79
C PRO A 77 6.14 28.35 25.21
N GLY A 78 5.25 27.67 25.94
CA GLY A 78 5.52 27.16 27.30
C GLY A 78 5.68 25.65 27.43
N ALA A 79 5.45 24.85 26.38
CA ALA A 79 5.54 23.40 26.47
C ALA A 79 6.98 22.94 26.16
N GLY A 80 7.83 22.88 27.19
CA GLY A 80 9.22 22.45 27.13
C GLY A 80 9.43 20.96 26.78
N ALA A 81 8.97 20.53 25.61
CA ALA A 81 9.16 19.18 25.10
C ALA A 81 9.97 19.20 23.80
N SER A 82 11.22 18.78 23.93
CA SER A 82 12.33 18.75 22.98
C SER A 82 12.17 17.76 21.82
N THR A 83 10.99 17.64 21.21
CA THR A 83 10.87 17.02 19.89
C THR A 83 10.89 18.14 18.88
N THR A 84 12.07 18.45 18.34
CA THR A 84 12.23 19.30 17.16
C THR A 84 11.42 18.66 16.03
N THR A 85 10.15 19.03 15.94
CA THR A 85 9.28 18.52 14.89
C THR A 85 9.81 19.02 13.56
N LEU A 86 9.62 18.25 12.48
CA LEU A 86 10.08 18.66 11.15
C LEU A 86 9.57 20.09 10.82
N ALA A 87 8.33 20.41 11.26
CA ALA A 87 7.72 21.75 11.24
C ALA A 87 8.54 22.84 11.95
N GLU A 88 9.25 22.52 13.04
CA GLU A 88 10.13 23.45 13.77
C GLU A 88 11.46 23.66 13.03
N LEU A 89 11.97 22.63 12.35
CA LEU A 89 13.09 22.74 11.41
C LEU A 89 12.73 23.60 10.19
N VAL A 90 11.50 23.49 9.68
CA VAL A 90 10.95 24.38 8.65
C VAL A 90 10.79 25.81 9.17
N SER A 91 10.30 25.97 10.40
CA SER A 91 10.00 27.27 11.02
C SER A 91 11.23 28.05 11.50
N ARG A 92 12.39 27.40 11.64
CA ARG A 92 13.65 28.02 12.12
C ARG A 92 14.42 28.77 11.02
N ARG A 93 14.15 28.52 9.75
CA ARG A 93 14.62 29.38 8.65
C ARG A 93 13.51 30.35 8.29
N ASP A 94 13.86 31.63 8.22
CA ASP A 94 13.07 32.82 7.93
C ASP A 94 11.98 32.69 6.84
N LEU A 95 10.95 31.86 7.04
CA LEU A 95 9.69 31.95 6.32
C LEU A 95 8.86 33.03 7.01
N PRO A 96 8.80 34.26 6.47
CA PRO A 96 8.13 35.38 7.10
C PRO A 96 6.63 35.32 6.77
N GLY A 97 5.81 35.31 7.82
CA GLY A 97 4.36 35.43 7.72
C GLY A 97 3.63 34.10 7.85
N GLU A 98 2.50 34.17 8.55
CA GLU A 98 1.42 33.18 8.51
C GLU A 98 0.86 33.20 7.08
N VAL A 99 1.59 32.58 6.15
CA VAL A 99 1.03 32.20 4.86
C VAL A 99 -0.14 31.31 5.25
N ASP A 100 -1.36 31.80 5.02
CA ASP A 100 -2.56 30.97 5.08
C ASP A 100 -2.45 30.05 3.88
N LEU A 101 -1.51 29.09 3.98
CA LEU A 101 -1.28 28.04 3.04
C LEU A 101 -2.64 27.43 2.87
N GLU A 102 -3.25 27.68 1.69
CA GLU A 102 -4.58 27.20 1.42
C GLU A 102 -4.60 25.73 1.85
N ALA A 103 -5.50 25.39 2.76
CA ALA A 103 -5.50 24.14 3.53
C ALA A 103 -5.66 22.86 2.66
N ASN A 104 -5.41 22.96 1.35
CA ASN A 104 -5.78 22.08 0.25
C ASN A 104 -4.58 21.52 -0.50
N THR A 105 -3.34 21.89 -0.16
CA THR A 105 -2.18 21.42 -0.97
C THR A 105 -1.76 20.00 -0.60
N ILE A 106 -1.97 19.61 0.66
CA ILE A 106 -1.77 18.24 1.09
C ILE A 106 -3.11 17.51 0.95
N THR A 107 -3.16 16.49 0.12
CA THR A 107 -4.36 15.71 -0.14
C THR A 107 -4.09 14.23 -0.01
N PHE A 108 -5.12 13.48 0.34
CA PHE A 108 -5.18 12.04 0.20
C PHE A 108 -6.43 11.72 -0.62
N LYS A 109 -6.21 11.21 -1.84
CA LYS A 109 -7.28 10.84 -2.76
C LYS A 109 -7.15 9.37 -3.11
N GLY A 110 -8.27 8.71 -3.32
CA GLY A 110 -8.30 7.27 -3.53
C GLY A 110 -9.54 6.83 -4.27
N SER A 111 -9.35 5.95 -5.25
CA SER A 111 -10.40 5.12 -5.83
C SER A 111 -10.12 3.65 -5.49
N ARG A 112 -10.86 2.72 -6.09
CA ARG A 112 -10.54 1.29 -5.99
C ARG A 112 -9.22 0.94 -6.69
N ALA A 113 -8.87 1.60 -7.79
CA ALA A 113 -7.76 1.18 -8.65
C ALA A 113 -6.49 2.03 -8.48
N ASN A 114 -6.60 3.19 -7.83
CA ASN A 114 -5.46 4.06 -7.57
C ASN A 114 -5.62 4.83 -6.27
N MET A 115 -4.52 5.34 -5.76
CA MET A 115 -4.51 6.32 -4.67
C MET A 115 -3.39 7.33 -4.89
N SER A 116 -3.60 8.56 -4.43
CA SER A 116 -2.56 9.57 -4.34
C SER A 116 -2.51 10.20 -2.97
N PHE A 117 -1.29 10.46 -2.49
CA PHE A 117 -1.10 11.20 -1.25
C PHE A 117 0.30 11.79 -1.16
N VAL A 118 0.46 12.75 -0.25
CA VAL A 118 1.73 13.46 -0.02
C VAL A 118 2.58 12.74 1.01
N GLN A 119 3.88 12.63 0.71
CA GLN A 119 4.93 12.09 1.58
C GLN A 119 6.09 13.10 1.71
N ILE A 120 6.91 12.96 2.75
CA ILE A 120 8.19 13.67 2.88
C ILE A 120 9.23 12.81 2.16
N GLU A 121 9.85 13.37 1.13
CA GLU A 121 11.03 12.79 0.49
C GLU A 121 12.27 13.53 1.00
N ALA A 122 13.18 12.84 1.68
CA ALA A 122 14.45 13.43 2.10
C ALA A 122 15.43 13.44 0.92
N ASP A 123 15.89 14.62 0.52
CA ASP A 123 16.93 14.78 -0.50
C ASP A 123 17.94 15.82 -0.03
N SER A 124 19.13 15.35 0.31
CA SER A 124 20.22 16.19 0.81
C SER A 124 20.74 17.20 -0.21
N ARG A 125 20.37 17.05 -1.49
CA ARG A 125 20.76 17.97 -2.57
C ARG A 125 19.82 19.18 -2.64
N LEU A 126 18.63 19.08 -2.05
CA LEU A 126 17.66 20.16 -1.99
C LEU A 126 17.97 21.11 -0.84
N SER A 127 17.51 22.35 -0.96
CA SER A 127 17.46 23.31 0.13
C SER A 127 16.05 23.91 0.22
N PRO A 128 15.18 23.41 1.12
CA PRO A 128 15.49 22.53 2.25
C PRO A 128 15.83 21.08 1.86
N SER A 129 16.49 20.32 2.74
CA SER A 129 16.99 18.95 2.48
C SER A 129 15.89 17.88 2.39
N TYR A 130 14.67 18.30 2.11
CA TYR A 130 13.51 17.45 1.95
C TYR A 130 12.51 18.16 1.02
N ASP A 131 11.62 17.37 0.45
CA ASP A 131 10.51 17.80 -0.37
C ASP A 131 9.20 17.20 0.17
N LEU A 132 8.09 17.85 -0.14
CA LEU A 132 6.75 17.29 0.04
C LEU A 132 6.27 16.87 -1.33
N ARG A 133 6.24 15.56 -1.61
CA ARG A 133 5.85 15.06 -2.92
C ARG A 133 4.55 14.30 -2.86
N GLU A 134 3.68 14.60 -3.82
CA GLU A 134 2.53 13.76 -4.09
C GLU A 134 2.95 12.57 -4.95
N TYR A 135 2.55 11.38 -4.51
CA TYR A 135 2.75 10.16 -5.26
C TYR A 135 1.41 9.54 -5.63
N GLU A 136 1.27 9.09 -6.88
CA GLU A 136 0.18 8.24 -7.35
C GLU A 136 0.63 6.77 -7.35
N PHE A 137 -0.23 5.88 -6.85
CA PHE A 137 -0.04 4.44 -6.87
C PHE A 137 -1.10 3.81 -7.76
N LYS A 138 -0.67 3.03 -8.76
CA LYS A 138 -1.57 2.32 -9.69
C LYS A 138 -0.88 1.12 -10.32
N VAL A 139 -1.65 0.31 -11.03
CA VAL A 139 -1.12 -0.73 -11.92
C VAL A 139 -0.98 -0.15 -13.32
N ASN A 140 0.20 -0.27 -13.93
CA ASN A 140 0.46 0.19 -15.30
C ASN A 140 0.12 -0.91 -16.33
N ASP A 141 0.25 -0.58 -17.62
CA ASP A 141 -0.09 -1.50 -18.72
C ASP A 141 0.84 -2.73 -18.79
N ASP A 142 2.03 -2.64 -18.19
CA ASP A 142 3.01 -3.73 -18.09
C ASP A 142 2.74 -4.68 -16.91
N HIS A 143 1.56 -4.59 -16.28
CA HIS A 143 1.19 -5.37 -15.09
C HIS A 143 2.14 -5.16 -13.91
N GLN A 144 2.59 -3.92 -13.72
CA GLN A 144 3.43 -3.55 -12.59
C GLN A 144 2.66 -2.62 -11.65
N LEU A 145 2.79 -2.87 -10.35
CA LEU A 145 2.39 -1.89 -9.35
C LEU A 145 3.46 -0.82 -9.27
N VAL A 146 3.10 0.42 -9.60
CA VAL A 146 4.02 1.54 -9.69
C VAL A 146 3.66 2.67 -8.74
N LYS A 147 4.69 3.36 -8.25
CA LYS A 147 4.63 4.62 -7.51
C LYS A 147 5.15 5.72 -8.44
N ILE A 148 4.33 6.74 -8.72
CA ILE A 148 4.66 7.82 -9.64
C ILE A 148 4.68 9.13 -8.88
N SER A 149 5.81 9.84 -8.88
CA SER A 149 5.89 11.22 -8.37
C SER A 149 5.11 12.14 -9.31
N THR A 150 4.09 12.84 -8.84
CA THR A 150 3.27 13.72 -9.70
C THR A 150 3.61 15.19 -9.54
N ARG A 151 3.88 15.66 -8.31
CA ARG A 151 4.23 17.07 -8.04
C ARG A 151 5.00 17.26 -6.73
N SER A 152 5.74 18.37 -6.65
CA SER A 152 6.34 18.90 -5.42
C SER A 152 5.42 19.96 -4.82
N VAL A 153 4.71 19.58 -3.76
CA VAL A 153 3.84 20.47 -2.97
C VAL A 153 4.64 21.59 -2.33
N LEU A 154 5.89 21.32 -1.91
CA LEU A 154 6.73 22.33 -1.29
C LEU A 154 7.22 23.37 -2.32
N ALA A 155 7.63 22.93 -3.51
CA ALA A 155 8.04 23.83 -4.58
C ALA A 155 6.87 24.73 -5.02
N ASP A 156 5.67 24.16 -5.23
CA ASP A 156 4.45 24.90 -5.55
C ASP A 156 4.18 26.00 -4.50
N GLN A 157 4.34 25.65 -3.22
CA GLN A 157 4.13 26.59 -2.12
C GLN A 157 5.20 27.68 -2.03
N MET A 158 6.46 27.32 -2.19
CA MET A 158 7.56 28.30 -2.21
C MET A 158 7.41 29.27 -3.39
N ALA A 159 6.95 28.78 -4.54
CA ALA A 159 6.65 29.60 -5.71
C ALA A 159 5.49 30.58 -5.43
N ALA A 160 4.37 30.09 -4.89
CA ALA A 160 3.22 30.93 -4.54
C ALA A 160 3.59 32.01 -3.50
N TRP A 161 4.35 31.64 -2.47
CA TRP A 161 4.83 32.58 -1.47
C TRP A 161 5.72 33.68 -2.06
N ARG A 162 6.68 33.31 -2.93
CA ARG A 162 7.56 34.28 -3.58
C ARG A 162 6.77 35.23 -4.49
N ALA A 163 5.84 34.71 -5.30
CA ALA A 163 5.00 35.52 -6.19
C ALA A 163 4.20 36.58 -5.42
N MET A 164 3.71 36.23 -4.23
CA MET A 164 3.03 37.17 -3.34
C MET A 164 4.00 38.23 -2.76
N ARG A 165 5.25 37.86 -2.49
CA ARG A 165 6.22 38.72 -1.80
C ARG A 165 6.97 39.68 -2.75
N PHE A 166 7.20 39.26 -3.99
CA PHE A 166 7.99 39.98 -4.98
C PHE A 166 7.20 40.09 -6.29
N PRO A 167 6.11 40.87 -6.32
CA PRO A 167 5.24 40.97 -7.51
C PRO A 167 5.93 41.65 -8.71
N ASP A 168 6.98 42.43 -8.46
CA ASP A 168 7.71 43.18 -9.49
C ASP A 168 8.88 42.39 -10.11
N GLU A 169 9.24 41.22 -9.56
CA GLU A 169 10.23 40.33 -10.17
C GLU A 169 9.54 39.50 -11.28
N GLU A 170 9.95 39.70 -12.54
CA GLU A 170 9.34 39.07 -13.72
C GLU A 170 9.12 37.55 -13.55
N GLU A 171 7.91 37.08 -13.93
CA GLU A 171 7.48 35.68 -14.08
C GLU A 171 8.53 34.72 -14.71
N SER A 172 9.44 35.26 -15.53
CA SER A 172 10.57 34.60 -16.18
C SER A 172 11.47 33.82 -15.20
N TYR A 173 11.75 34.36 -14.01
CA TYR A 173 12.60 33.68 -13.03
C TYR A 173 11.87 32.53 -12.31
N TYR A 174 10.54 32.59 -12.23
CA TYR A 174 9.71 31.56 -11.58
C TYR A 174 9.60 30.30 -12.42
N ALA A 175 9.36 30.46 -13.73
CA ALA A 175 9.43 29.35 -14.68
C ALA A 175 10.84 28.73 -14.66
N ALA A 176 11.90 29.54 -14.57
CA ALA A 176 13.26 29.04 -14.44
C ALA A 176 13.51 28.33 -13.09
N PHE A 177 12.97 28.79 -11.96
CA PHE A 177 13.15 28.16 -10.64
C PHE A 177 12.40 26.84 -10.49
N ILE A 178 11.21 26.72 -11.08
CA ILE A 178 10.43 25.47 -11.13
C ILE A 178 11.00 24.52 -12.20
N ALA A 179 11.49 25.06 -13.33
CA ALA A 179 12.12 24.26 -14.39
C ALA A 179 13.58 23.89 -14.08
N ASP A 180 14.24 24.56 -13.13
CA ASP A 180 15.59 24.18 -12.70
C ASP A 180 15.49 22.82 -12.02
N ALA A 181 16.24 21.87 -12.57
CA ALA A 181 16.07 20.42 -12.39
C ALA A 181 16.20 19.92 -10.94
N GLN A 182 16.47 20.80 -9.98
CA GLN A 182 16.64 20.46 -8.57
C GLN A 182 15.33 19.96 -7.95
N TYR A 183 14.17 20.62 -8.15
CA TYR A 183 12.91 20.16 -7.54
C TYR A 183 12.24 18.99 -8.27
N GLY A 184 12.81 18.55 -9.41
CA GLY A 184 12.45 17.29 -10.05
C GLY A 184 10.96 17.18 -10.38
N VAL A 185 10.43 18.15 -11.12
CA VAL A 185 9.03 18.17 -11.57
C VAL A 185 8.73 17.04 -12.55
N GLU A 186 9.75 16.45 -13.17
CA GLU A 186 9.56 15.29 -14.04
C GLU A 186 8.98 14.11 -13.26
N PRO A 187 7.85 13.53 -13.71
CA PRO A 187 7.29 12.37 -13.07
C PRO A 187 8.30 11.22 -13.04
N ARG A 188 8.61 10.76 -11.82
CA ARG A 188 9.47 9.59 -11.61
C ARG A 188 8.62 8.39 -11.28
N GLU A 189 8.78 7.33 -12.07
CA GLU A 189 8.09 6.06 -11.89
C GLU A 189 9.01 5.06 -11.17
N TYR A 190 8.49 4.45 -10.11
CA TYR A 190 9.17 3.43 -9.31
C TYR A 190 8.35 2.16 -9.31
N VAL A 191 8.93 1.06 -9.79
CA VAL A 191 8.29 -0.26 -9.79
C VAL A 191 8.38 -0.87 -8.39
N LEU A 192 7.22 -1.15 -7.78
CA LEU A 192 7.15 -1.76 -6.45
C LEU A 192 7.17 -3.29 -6.54
N THR A 193 6.42 -3.86 -7.48
CA THR A 193 6.31 -5.30 -7.76
C THR A 193 5.75 -5.51 -9.18
N ASP A 194 6.00 -6.69 -9.75
CA ASP A 194 5.59 -7.10 -11.08
C ASP A 194 4.42 -8.12 -11.05
N ARG A 195 3.90 -8.46 -12.23
CA ARG A 195 2.84 -9.47 -12.43
C ARG A 195 1.54 -9.17 -11.68
N VAL A 196 1.28 -7.90 -11.40
CA VAL A 196 0.04 -7.41 -10.79
C VAL A 196 -0.94 -7.08 -11.90
N THR A 197 -2.06 -7.78 -11.94
CA THR A 197 -3.13 -7.56 -12.92
C THR A 197 -4.18 -6.56 -12.44
N ALA A 198 -4.37 -6.45 -11.12
CA ALA A 198 -5.30 -5.48 -10.54
C ALA A 198 -4.90 -5.03 -9.14
N LEU A 199 -5.20 -3.76 -8.85
CA LEU A 199 -5.17 -3.16 -7.52
C LEU A 199 -6.61 -2.85 -7.11
N HIS A 200 -7.00 -3.28 -5.91
CA HIS A 200 -8.29 -2.94 -5.31
C HIS A 200 -8.09 -2.38 -3.90
N LEU A 201 -8.57 -1.17 -3.69
CA LEU A 201 -8.40 -0.40 -2.46
C LEU A 201 -9.75 -0.10 -1.81
N ARG A 202 -9.78 -0.14 -0.48
CA ARG A 202 -10.89 0.37 0.34
C ARG A 202 -10.36 1.15 1.53
N TYR A 203 -11.14 2.09 2.02
CA TYR A 203 -10.69 3.09 3.00
C TYR A 203 -11.60 3.08 4.22
N TRP A 204 -11.03 2.97 5.42
CA TRP A 204 -11.78 2.94 6.67
C TRP A 204 -11.95 4.35 7.26
N ASP A 205 -13.19 4.83 7.40
CA ASP A 205 -13.48 6.14 8.00
C ASP A 205 -13.63 6.14 9.53
N GLY A 206 -13.62 4.95 10.14
CA GLY A 206 -13.88 4.77 11.57
C GLY A 206 -15.19 4.06 11.86
N GLU A 207 -16.11 4.02 10.89
CA GLU A 207 -17.45 3.46 10.99
C GLU A 207 -17.74 2.45 9.88
N LYS A 208 -17.35 2.77 8.65
CA LYS A 208 -17.53 1.94 7.46
C LYS A 208 -16.34 1.99 6.51
N TRP A 209 -16.27 0.95 5.68
CA TRP A 209 -15.32 0.89 4.56
C TRP A 209 -15.93 1.60 3.35
N ARG A 210 -15.16 2.49 2.72
CA ARG A 210 -15.51 3.25 1.52
C ARG A 210 -14.67 2.76 0.34
N ASP A 211 -15.23 2.83 -0.87
CA ASP A 211 -14.57 2.44 -2.12
C ASP A 211 -13.77 3.58 -2.76
N SER A 212 -14.02 4.80 -2.30
CA SER A 212 -13.30 6.00 -2.67
C SER A 212 -13.02 6.83 -1.43
N TRP A 213 -12.03 7.69 -1.55
CA TRP A 213 -11.63 8.63 -0.51
C TRP A 213 -11.24 9.96 -1.12
N ASP A 214 -11.70 11.03 -0.52
CA ASP A 214 -11.18 12.37 -0.75
C ASP A 214 -11.05 13.06 0.60
N SER A 215 -9.81 13.36 1.01
CA SER A 215 -9.56 14.03 2.28
C SER A 215 -10.15 15.45 2.34
N GLU A 216 -10.45 16.04 1.19
CA GLU A 216 -11.05 17.38 1.08
C GLU A 216 -12.59 17.34 1.18
N GLU A 217 -13.20 16.15 1.17
CA GLU A 217 -14.64 15.99 1.32
C GLU A 217 -15.11 16.63 2.63
N ILE A 218 -16.08 17.54 2.52
CA ILE A 218 -16.69 18.20 3.68
C ILE A 218 -17.65 17.21 4.33
N ILE A 219 -17.49 16.99 5.63
CA ILE A 219 -18.41 16.15 6.40
C ILE A 219 -19.68 16.96 6.63
N THR A 220 -20.73 16.63 5.89
CA THR A 220 -22.07 17.17 6.15
C THR A 220 -22.79 16.34 7.22
N PRO A 221 -23.50 16.96 8.17
CA PRO A 221 -24.43 16.25 9.03
C PRO A 221 -25.48 15.53 8.18
N GLU A 222 -25.86 14.33 8.58
CA GLU A 222 -26.88 13.54 7.89
C GLU A 222 -28.18 14.36 7.75
N GLY A 223 -28.68 14.50 6.52
CA GLY A 223 -29.90 15.24 6.21
C GLY A 223 -29.74 16.74 5.96
N VAL A 224 -28.52 17.29 5.97
CA VAL A 224 -28.26 18.70 5.64
C VAL A 224 -27.45 18.79 4.34
N ALA A 225 -27.96 19.52 3.35
CA ALA A 225 -27.21 19.78 2.13
C ALA A 225 -25.94 20.59 2.45
N ALA A 226 -24.82 20.32 1.78
CA ALA A 226 -23.54 21.01 2.04
C ALA A 226 -23.66 22.54 1.93
N GLU A 227 -24.53 23.00 1.03
CA GLU A 227 -24.82 24.40 0.75
C GLU A 227 -25.64 25.08 1.86
N GLU A 228 -26.36 24.31 2.68
CA GLU A 228 -27.28 24.81 3.70
C GLU A 228 -26.66 24.93 5.08
N ILE A 229 -25.41 24.48 5.28
CA ILE A 229 -24.76 24.55 6.60
C ILE A 229 -24.36 26.01 6.85
N PRO A 230 -25.01 26.72 7.79
CA PRO A 230 -24.64 28.09 8.10
C PRO A 230 -23.36 28.04 8.94
N TYR A 231 -22.22 28.17 8.27
CA TYR A 231 -20.95 28.35 8.98
C TYR A 231 -20.93 29.72 9.64
N ALA A 232 -20.61 29.77 10.93
CA ALA A 232 -20.36 31.05 11.58
C ALA A 232 -19.20 31.76 10.85
N PRO A 233 -19.22 33.10 10.71
CA PRO A 233 -18.11 33.83 10.10
C PRO A 233 -16.77 33.43 10.74
N GLY A 234 -15.88 32.85 9.94
CA GLY A 234 -14.56 32.38 10.38
C GLY A 234 -14.49 30.91 10.85
N GLU A 235 -15.60 30.17 10.86
CA GLU A 235 -15.59 28.72 11.08
C GLU A 235 -15.29 28.00 9.75
N ARG A 236 -14.27 27.13 9.75
CA ARG A 236 -13.91 26.33 8.58
C ARG A 236 -14.73 25.05 8.56
N PRO A 237 -15.21 24.59 7.40
CA PRO A 237 -15.89 23.31 7.30
C PRO A 237 -14.99 22.17 7.78
N VAL A 238 -15.56 21.21 8.51
CA VAL A 238 -14.84 20.02 8.97
C VAL A 238 -14.64 19.10 7.77
N ARG A 239 -13.38 18.78 7.48
CA ARG A 239 -13.01 17.89 6.38
C ARG A 239 -12.92 16.45 6.87
N LEU A 240 -13.08 15.51 5.93
CA LEU A 240 -12.98 14.10 6.19
C LEU A 240 -11.60 13.70 6.75
N GLY A 241 -10.54 14.33 6.22
CA GLY A 241 -9.15 14.06 6.60
C GLY A 241 -8.62 12.75 6.02
N LEU A 242 -7.56 12.21 6.61
CA LEU A 242 -6.98 10.92 6.21
C LEU A 242 -7.86 9.72 6.61
N PRO A 243 -7.86 8.62 5.84
CA PRO A 243 -8.50 7.38 6.28
C PRO A 243 -7.74 6.79 7.47
N LEU A 244 -8.42 6.09 8.37
CA LEU A 244 -7.78 5.45 9.53
C LEU A 244 -6.97 4.21 9.13
N ALA A 245 -7.42 3.51 8.09
CA ALA A 245 -6.75 2.36 7.51
C ALA A 245 -7.11 2.22 6.03
N VAL A 246 -6.24 1.55 5.27
CA VAL A 246 -6.43 1.19 3.87
C VAL A 246 -6.37 -0.32 3.75
N GLU A 247 -7.43 -0.92 3.20
CA GLU A 247 -7.44 -2.31 2.77
C GLU A 247 -6.90 -2.35 1.34
N ILE A 248 -5.85 -3.14 1.16
CA ILE A 248 -5.12 -3.28 -0.09
C ILE A 248 -5.31 -4.72 -0.55
N VAL A 249 -5.77 -4.89 -1.79
CA VAL A 249 -5.87 -6.18 -2.45
C VAL A 249 -5.14 -6.10 -3.78
N LEU A 250 -4.14 -6.97 -3.97
CA LEU A 250 -3.42 -7.12 -5.23
C LEU A 250 -3.81 -8.44 -5.87
N THR A 251 -4.25 -8.38 -7.12
CA THR A 251 -4.47 -9.56 -7.96
C THR A 251 -3.26 -9.75 -8.85
N PHE A 252 -2.72 -10.97 -8.88
CA PHE A 252 -1.58 -11.34 -9.70
C PHE A 252 -2.01 -12.24 -10.86
N GLU A 253 -1.08 -12.49 -11.78
CA GLU A 253 -1.26 -13.48 -12.86
C GLU A 253 -1.82 -14.82 -12.34
N GLY A 254 -2.80 -15.36 -13.08
CA GLY A 254 -3.53 -16.55 -12.68
C GLY A 254 -4.60 -16.30 -11.61
N ASP A 255 -5.12 -15.07 -11.52
CA ASP A 255 -6.21 -14.62 -10.66
C ASP A 255 -5.99 -14.84 -9.15
N LYS A 256 -4.73 -14.97 -8.74
CA LYS A 256 -4.35 -15.12 -7.34
C LYS A 256 -4.37 -13.75 -6.65
N SER A 257 -5.23 -13.60 -5.66
CA SER A 257 -5.37 -12.36 -4.91
C SER A 257 -4.73 -12.45 -3.53
N PHE A 258 -4.04 -11.38 -3.13
CA PHE A 258 -3.47 -11.19 -1.80
C PHE A 258 -4.04 -9.92 -1.20
N TYR A 259 -4.31 -9.94 0.11
CA TYR A 259 -4.81 -8.76 0.79
C TYR A 259 -4.03 -8.45 2.07
N THR A 260 -3.99 -7.17 2.43
CA THR A 260 -3.45 -6.67 3.68
C THR A 260 -4.23 -5.43 4.09
N VAL A 261 -4.14 -5.04 5.36
CA VAL A 261 -4.68 -3.78 5.85
C VAL A 261 -3.56 -3.00 6.51
N SER A 262 -3.34 -1.77 6.03
CA SER A 262 -2.36 -0.85 6.58
C SER A 262 -3.07 0.26 7.34
N ASP A 263 -2.60 0.56 8.53
CA ASP A 263 -2.96 1.74 9.28
C ASP A 263 -2.34 3.00 8.65
N VAL A 264 -2.99 4.14 8.81
CA VAL A 264 -2.44 5.44 8.41
C VAL A 264 -2.15 6.24 9.68
N PRO A 265 -0.93 6.21 10.24
CA PRO A 265 -0.66 6.77 11.57
C PRO A 265 -1.04 8.25 11.68
N ALA A 266 -0.84 9.02 10.60
CA ALA A 266 -1.15 10.44 10.55
C ALA A 266 -2.65 10.76 10.66
N SER A 267 -3.54 9.77 10.46
CA SER A 267 -4.99 9.94 10.65
C SER A 267 -5.39 10.16 12.11
N LEU A 268 -4.57 9.75 13.08
CA LEU A 268 -4.82 9.99 14.49
C LEU A 268 -4.86 11.49 14.83
N LEU A 269 -4.20 12.33 14.01
CA LEU A 269 -4.26 13.78 14.15
C LEU A 269 -5.64 14.35 13.80
N ASN A 270 -6.48 13.64 13.02
CA ASN A 270 -7.87 14.01 12.78
C ASN A 270 -8.72 13.95 14.07
N LEU A 271 -8.28 13.18 15.07
CA LEU A 271 -9.03 12.95 16.31
C LEU A 271 -8.76 14.01 17.38
N ILE A 272 -7.82 14.93 17.15
CA ILE A 272 -7.55 16.00 18.11
C ILE A 272 -8.76 16.94 18.08
N PRO A 273 -9.52 17.05 19.19
CA PRO A 273 -10.71 17.89 19.21
C PRO A 273 -10.31 19.32 18.89
N HIS A 274 -11.01 19.95 17.93
CA HIS A 274 -10.93 21.39 17.77
C HIS A 274 -11.48 22.01 19.04
N GLU A 275 -10.58 22.49 19.89
CA GLU A 275 -10.84 23.00 21.25
C GLU A 275 -11.95 24.07 21.28
N LYS A 276 -12.22 24.73 20.14
CA LYS A 276 -13.27 25.73 19.97
C LYS A 276 -14.70 25.18 19.84
N THR A 277 -14.91 23.96 19.36
CA THR A 277 -16.28 23.46 19.09
C THR A 277 -16.90 22.71 20.27
N GLY A 278 -16.13 22.34 21.30
CA GLY A 278 -16.62 21.62 22.49
C GLY A 278 -17.27 20.26 22.21
N LYS A 279 -17.39 19.88 20.93
CA LYS A 279 -18.07 18.69 20.45
C LYS A 279 -17.01 17.70 20.03
N VAL A 280 -16.67 16.80 20.95
CA VAL A 280 -15.83 15.64 20.65
C VAL A 280 -16.63 14.78 19.68
N ILE A 281 -16.30 14.83 18.38
CA ILE A 281 -16.75 13.82 17.44
C ILE A 281 -15.92 12.57 17.76
N SER A 282 -16.32 11.82 18.80
CA SER A 282 -15.65 10.57 19.15
C SER A 282 -16.03 9.52 18.11
N ARG A 283 -15.36 9.54 16.94
CA ARG A 283 -15.39 8.41 16.02
C ARG A 283 -14.79 7.22 16.75
N GLY A 284 -15.50 6.10 16.82
CA GLY A 284 -15.21 4.92 17.64
C GLY A 284 -13.93 4.13 17.30
N GLY A 285 -12.84 4.79 16.93
CA GLY A 285 -11.62 4.20 16.39
C GLY A 285 -10.88 3.22 17.32
N GLY A 286 -11.11 3.29 18.64
CA GLY A 286 -10.43 2.43 19.60
C GLY A 286 -10.79 0.94 19.53
N ARG A 287 -11.98 0.59 19.00
CA ARG A 287 -12.44 -0.81 18.99
C ARG A 287 -11.90 -1.61 17.79
N TYR A 288 -11.78 -0.98 16.62
CA TYR A 288 -11.38 -1.67 15.38
C TYR A 288 -9.91 -2.15 15.40
N LEU A 289 -8.99 -1.31 15.89
CA LEU A 289 -7.56 -1.66 15.96
C LEU A 289 -7.28 -2.79 16.98
N ARG A 290 -8.08 -2.88 18.05
CA ARG A 290 -7.87 -3.88 19.11
C ARG A 290 -8.31 -5.29 18.72
N ASP A 291 -9.41 -5.43 17.98
CA ASP A 291 -9.95 -6.74 17.63
C ASP A 291 -9.23 -7.42 16.45
N ARG A 292 -8.62 -6.64 15.54
CA ARG A 292 -7.81 -7.22 14.45
C ARG A 292 -6.34 -7.43 14.80
N HIS A 293 -5.68 -6.61 15.61
CA HIS A 293 -4.29 -6.91 16.00
C HIS A 293 -4.13 -8.24 16.77
N ARG A 294 -5.21 -8.73 17.40
CA ARG A 294 -5.26 -10.09 18.00
C ARG A 294 -5.39 -11.23 16.99
N ARG A 295 -5.90 -10.96 15.78
CA ARG A 295 -5.88 -11.88 14.63
C ARG A 295 -4.77 -11.41 13.70
N GLY A 296 -3.54 -11.80 14.01
CA GLY A 296 -2.30 -11.22 13.48
C GLY A 296 -2.33 -10.86 12.00
N SER A 297 -1.52 -9.85 11.63
CA SER A 297 -1.08 -9.57 10.26
C SER A 297 -0.50 -10.86 9.67
N GLY A 298 -1.38 -11.69 9.15
CA GLY A 298 -1.09 -12.93 8.48
C GLY A 298 -1.61 -12.73 7.08
N VAL A 299 -0.71 -12.87 6.11
CA VAL A 299 -1.13 -13.19 4.75
C VAL A 299 -2.01 -14.44 4.89
N VAL A 300 -3.33 -14.28 4.75
CA VAL A 300 -4.24 -15.43 4.71
C VAL A 300 -3.97 -16.09 3.38
N LEU A 301 -3.10 -17.11 3.43
CA LEU A 301 -2.82 -17.93 2.28
C LEU A 301 -4.13 -18.63 1.89
N PRO A 302 -4.53 -18.60 0.61
CA PRO A 302 -5.61 -19.45 0.15
C PRO A 302 -5.25 -20.90 0.52
N SER A 303 -6.21 -21.64 1.09
CA SER A 303 -6.02 -23.05 1.37
C SER A 303 -5.78 -23.76 0.03
N MET A 304 -4.52 -24.13 -0.21
CA MET A 304 -4.13 -24.89 -1.38
C MET A 304 -4.68 -26.30 -1.16
N ASP A 305 -5.74 -26.68 -1.89
CA ASP A 305 -6.18 -28.08 -2.00
C ASP A 305 -5.10 -28.84 -2.78
N ILE A 306 -4.10 -29.29 -2.04
CA ILE A 306 -3.08 -30.22 -2.51
C ILE A 306 -3.57 -31.59 -2.07
N ASP A 307 -4.04 -32.39 -3.02
CA ASP A 307 -4.11 -33.84 -2.84
C ASP A 307 -2.71 -34.33 -2.42
N GLN A 308 -2.60 -34.76 -1.16
CA GLN A 308 -1.33 -35.14 -0.53
C GLN A 308 -0.66 -36.30 -1.26
N PRO A 309 0.69 -36.31 -1.29
CA PRO A 309 1.32 -37.29 -0.41
C PRO A 309 2.54 -36.78 0.39
N ALA A 310 2.72 -37.44 1.54
CA ALA A 310 3.85 -37.45 2.48
C ALA A 310 4.16 -36.13 3.25
N ALA A 311 3.70 -36.11 4.50
CA ALA A 311 3.98 -35.09 5.50
C ALA A 311 5.47 -35.01 5.84
N VAL A 312 6.06 -33.82 5.67
CA VAL A 312 7.29 -33.41 6.35
C VAL A 312 6.88 -32.58 7.56
N ASP A 313 7.31 -33.00 8.75
CA ASP A 313 7.03 -32.35 10.03
C ASP A 313 7.91 -31.10 10.20
N PHE A 314 7.29 -29.92 10.18
CA PHE A 314 7.94 -28.61 10.33
C PHE A 314 7.82 -28.02 11.75
N SER A 315 7.51 -28.83 12.76
CA SER A 315 7.25 -28.36 14.13
C SER A 315 8.43 -27.70 14.87
N ASN A 316 9.64 -27.63 14.28
CA ASN A 316 10.85 -27.12 14.95
C ASN A 316 11.46 -25.82 14.38
N LEU A 317 10.72 -25.04 13.58
CA LEU A 317 11.21 -23.70 13.14
C LEU A 317 10.66 -22.57 14.03
N PRO A 318 11.51 -21.76 14.68
CA PRO A 318 11.06 -20.61 15.45
C PRO A 318 10.60 -19.48 14.50
N GLY A 319 9.33 -19.05 14.64
CA GLY A 319 8.82 -17.81 14.02
C GLY A 319 7.57 -17.92 13.14
N VAL A 320 6.92 -19.08 13.02
CA VAL A 320 5.76 -19.25 12.13
C VAL A 320 4.44 -18.97 12.86
N GLY A 321 3.74 -17.91 12.44
CA GLY A 321 2.39 -17.59 12.90
C GLY A 321 1.37 -18.68 12.52
N ARG A 322 0.43 -18.93 13.43
CA ARG A 322 -0.60 -19.98 13.33
C ARG A 322 -1.62 -19.65 12.22
N LEU A 323 -1.72 -20.50 11.18
CA LEU A 323 -2.79 -20.43 10.18
C LEU A 323 -4.15 -20.69 10.84
N ILE A 324 -5.09 -19.76 10.69
CA ILE A 324 -6.51 -19.98 11.02
C ILE A 324 -7.27 -20.20 9.72
N ARG A 325 -7.77 -21.42 9.51
CA ARG A 325 -8.62 -21.81 8.37
C ARG A 325 -10.00 -21.13 8.53
N GLN A 326 -10.40 -20.32 7.56
CA GLN A 326 -11.75 -19.73 7.52
C GLN A 326 -12.74 -20.77 6.96
N PRO A 327 -13.94 -20.92 7.54
CA PRO A 327 -14.94 -21.85 7.02
C PRO A 327 -15.48 -21.36 5.67
N ASP A 328 -15.60 -22.29 4.73
CA ASP A 328 -16.12 -22.11 3.38
C ASP A 328 -17.65 -21.98 3.43
N ASP A 329 -18.17 -20.76 3.22
CA ASP A 329 -19.61 -20.49 3.13
C ASP A 329 -20.10 -20.90 1.73
N GLY A 330 -20.40 -22.19 1.59
CA GLY A 330 -20.95 -22.78 0.37
C GLY A 330 -22.29 -22.17 -0.06
N ARG A 331 -22.26 -21.16 -0.94
CA ARG A 331 -23.40 -20.76 -1.77
C ARG A 331 -23.32 -21.44 -3.14
N ARG A 332 -24.04 -22.55 -3.26
CA ARG A 332 -24.40 -23.17 -4.55
C ARG A 332 -25.33 -22.22 -5.31
N SER A 333 -24.93 -21.84 -6.52
CA SER A 333 -25.81 -21.25 -7.53
C SER A 333 -26.70 -22.35 -8.12
N GLU A 334 -28.00 -22.29 -7.87
CA GLU A 334 -29.00 -23.07 -8.61
C GLU A 334 -29.28 -22.40 -9.96
N THR A 335 -28.88 -23.07 -11.04
CA THR A 335 -29.32 -22.78 -12.40
C THR A 335 -30.74 -23.31 -12.58
N ARG A 336 -31.75 -22.43 -12.69
CA ARG A 336 -33.09 -22.81 -13.16
C ARG A 336 -33.25 -22.46 -14.64
N TYR A 337 -33.38 -23.50 -15.46
CA TYR A 337 -34.02 -23.42 -16.77
C TYR A 337 -35.52 -23.17 -16.60
N ARG A 338 -36.04 -22.12 -17.24
CA ARG A 338 -37.35 -22.09 -17.91
C ARG A 338 -37.29 -21.14 -19.09
#